data_AF-A0A9N8EY29-F1
#
_entry.id   AF-A0A9N8EY29-F1
#
_cell.length_a   1.000
_cell.length_b   1.000
_cell.length_c   1.000
_cell.angle_alpha   90.00
_cell.angle_beta   90.00
_cell.angle_gamma   90.00
#
_symmetry.space_group_name_H-M   'P 1'
#
loop_
_entity.id
_entity.type
_entity.pdbx_description
1 polymer ?
#
loop_
_entity_poly.entity_id
_entity_poly.type
_entity_poly.pdbx_seq_one_letter_code
_entity_poly.pdbx_strand_id
1 'polypeptide(L)'
;MTPSPSDKDDDDQEKEEDDEEDEFLPEHTIAMRKALQFCKDRFSLLHDHKNNKNGVAVGSAKDKDEAEDSPLAVIDIKDKALIQSAMTIPQQRQEALNNFWKQQIHVPAEENATATSTMVLDTVHHGVSTTSDCPLTPLEFRQRYQHANLPCLIKNLEVEYFPYVCSHWRQPLQSDNQSSQGERLEPKFSIDQTWFQRTLGETTMVPVRYQPALSSSTINNRTSTSLQMLDEEGRAQECQTKEMILQDWIQKLAQVKDCQDTKNPNTHEQQKHSTSEYYLKDWHLQAWICDKNHQHTTTTCIPQQLYHVPPYFEFDLLNAFLTKFTEKGDYMFTYWGPTGSQTALHSDVMNSFSWSFNVAGTKLWTFYPPAQEPTNNSSCGNKNHNPSPLTILQQTGDCLFVPSGWNHQVVNLEETISINHNWITTANIDRVWDCLCQEMKAIEIELDAWNLLAADDARESMLLGCVGLDVTAFFFLILTRLLELHDNHLQKRTPLSEGTCGDSKDEDELWQQHFDLIRLNFALLKLMPSSSSSTGEGNDALGLQGRLAAVLGSVESAIEALEIAECVARATRYNMEGATTKDST
;
A
#
# COMPACT_ATOMS: atom_id res chain seq x y z
N MET A 1 -17.07 -61.93 20.93
CA MET A 1 -17.17 -60.58 21.50
C MET A 1 -16.62 -59.63 20.46
N THR A 2 -17.50 -59.12 19.61
CA THR A 2 -17.25 -58.02 18.68
C THR A 2 -17.44 -56.70 19.44
N PRO A 3 -16.54 -55.72 19.36
CA PRO A 3 -16.85 -54.37 19.77
C PRO A 3 -17.64 -53.66 18.66
N SER A 4 -18.63 -52.89 19.06
CA SER A 4 -19.48 -52.05 18.20
C SER A 4 -18.68 -50.90 17.58
N PRO A 5 -19.04 -50.43 16.37
CA PRO A 5 -18.59 -49.17 15.84
C PRO A 5 -19.59 -48.07 16.23
N SER A 6 -19.20 -47.16 17.10
CA SER A 6 -19.81 -45.84 17.20
C SER A 6 -18.75 -44.87 17.73
N ASP A 7 -18.85 -43.62 17.29
CA ASP A 7 -18.12 -42.43 17.77
C ASP A 7 -16.91 -42.01 16.94
N LYS A 8 -17.00 -42.05 15.59
CA LYS A 8 -16.00 -41.42 14.70
C LYS A 8 -16.53 -40.64 13.50
N ASP A 9 -17.84 -40.46 13.33
CA ASP A 9 -18.39 -39.95 12.07
C ASP A 9 -19.11 -38.59 12.19
N ASP A 10 -19.10 -37.91 13.35
CA ASP A 10 -19.81 -36.62 13.50
C ASP A 10 -18.91 -35.39 13.20
N ASP A 11 -17.61 -35.41 13.54
CA ASP A 11 -16.70 -34.27 13.29
C ASP A 11 -16.25 -34.14 11.82
N ASP A 12 -16.26 -35.25 11.06
CA ASP A 12 -15.90 -35.25 9.63
C ASP A 12 -17.13 -34.94 8.74
N GLN A 13 -18.36 -35.15 9.22
CA GLN A 13 -19.59 -34.76 8.51
C GLN A 13 -19.88 -33.26 8.60
N GLU A 14 -19.62 -32.60 9.74
CA GLU A 14 -19.79 -31.13 9.85
C GLU A 14 -18.81 -30.36 8.96
N LYS A 15 -17.60 -30.89 8.71
CA LYS A 15 -16.63 -30.27 7.78
C LYS A 15 -16.96 -30.49 6.31
N GLU A 16 -17.50 -31.65 5.94
CA GLU A 16 -17.92 -31.89 4.55
C GLU A 16 -19.23 -31.16 4.20
N GLU A 17 -20.12 -30.89 5.17
CA GLU A 17 -21.36 -30.11 4.93
C GLU A 17 -21.09 -28.59 4.77
N ASP A 18 -20.16 -28.00 5.52
CA ASP A 18 -19.80 -26.57 5.38
C ASP A 18 -19.09 -26.27 4.03
N ASP A 19 -18.32 -27.22 3.50
CA ASP A 19 -17.60 -27.07 2.22
C ASP A 19 -18.54 -27.15 0.99
N GLU A 20 -19.69 -27.82 1.08
CA GLU A 20 -20.70 -27.87 -0.01
C GLU A 20 -21.59 -26.60 -0.06
N GLU A 21 -21.81 -25.90 1.05
CA GLU A 21 -22.58 -24.64 1.07
C GLU A 21 -21.82 -23.45 0.45
N ASP A 22 -20.48 -23.49 0.49
CA ASP A 22 -19.62 -22.40 0.00
C ASP A 22 -19.42 -22.41 -1.53
N GLU A 23 -19.69 -23.51 -2.24
CA GLU A 23 -19.41 -23.66 -3.69
C GLU A 23 -20.15 -22.62 -4.56
N PHE A 24 -21.26 -22.07 -4.08
CA PHE A 24 -22.09 -21.10 -4.81
C PHE A 24 -21.96 -19.65 -4.33
N LEU A 25 -21.10 -19.38 -3.33
CA LEU A 25 -20.93 -18.04 -2.78
C LEU A 25 -19.97 -17.19 -3.61
N PRO A 26 -20.12 -15.86 -3.59
CA PRO A 26 -19.11 -14.98 -4.18
C PRO A 26 -17.73 -15.24 -3.56
N GLU A 27 -16.67 -15.25 -4.38
CA GLU A 27 -15.27 -15.45 -3.93
C GLU A 27 -14.90 -14.56 -2.74
N HIS A 28 -15.40 -13.32 -2.74
CA HIS A 28 -15.17 -12.37 -1.68
C HIS A 28 -15.81 -12.78 -0.35
N THR A 29 -17.05 -13.30 -0.39
CA THR A 29 -17.73 -13.86 0.79
C THR A 29 -16.95 -15.04 1.36
N ILE A 30 -16.51 -15.96 0.50
CA ILE A 30 -15.68 -17.11 0.90
C ILE A 30 -14.39 -16.63 1.57
N ALA A 31 -13.73 -15.63 0.99
CA ALA A 31 -12.53 -15.02 1.57
C ALA A 31 -12.77 -14.44 2.97
N MET A 32 -13.89 -13.74 3.17
CA MET A 32 -14.23 -13.15 4.48
C MET A 32 -14.62 -14.21 5.52
N ARG A 33 -15.30 -15.29 5.11
CA ARG A 33 -15.54 -16.45 5.98
C ARG A 33 -14.24 -17.12 6.42
N LYS A 34 -13.29 -17.32 5.50
CA LYS A 34 -11.93 -17.80 5.80
C LYS A 34 -11.19 -16.87 6.78
N ALA A 35 -11.35 -15.56 6.63
CA ALA A 35 -10.75 -14.58 7.54
C ALA A 35 -11.36 -14.66 8.95
N LEU A 36 -12.69 -14.81 9.04
CA LEU A 36 -13.37 -15.06 10.32
C LEU A 36 -12.88 -16.35 10.97
N GLN A 37 -12.80 -17.45 10.23
CA GLN A 37 -12.31 -18.73 10.76
C GLN A 37 -10.88 -18.60 11.29
N PHE A 38 -9.99 -17.93 10.54
CA PHE A 38 -8.64 -17.62 11.01
C PHE A 38 -8.65 -16.83 12.34
N CYS A 39 -9.56 -15.86 12.47
CA CYS A 39 -9.73 -15.10 13.70
C CYS A 39 -10.16 -16.00 14.86
N LYS A 40 -11.12 -16.90 14.66
CA LYS A 40 -11.59 -17.86 15.68
C LYS A 40 -10.47 -18.78 16.14
N ASP A 41 -9.73 -19.37 15.20
CA ASP A 41 -8.65 -20.30 15.47
C ASP A 41 -7.54 -19.63 16.28
N ARG A 42 -7.12 -18.42 15.85
CA ARG A 42 -6.07 -17.67 16.53
C ARG A 42 -6.52 -17.19 17.91
N PHE A 43 -7.78 -16.73 18.03
CA PHE A 43 -8.35 -16.32 19.30
C PHE A 43 -8.37 -17.47 20.31
N SER A 44 -8.80 -18.66 19.88
CA SER A 44 -8.83 -19.88 20.71
C SER A 44 -7.42 -20.27 21.16
N LEU A 45 -6.45 -20.25 20.25
CA LEU A 45 -5.04 -20.52 20.57
C LEU A 45 -4.47 -19.54 21.61
N LEU A 46 -4.78 -18.23 21.48
CA LEU A 46 -4.36 -17.22 22.44
C LEU A 46 -5.04 -17.39 23.81
N HIS A 47 -6.32 -17.76 23.81
CA HIS A 47 -7.06 -18.08 25.04
C HIS A 47 -6.43 -19.26 25.78
N ASP A 48 -6.10 -20.35 25.07
CA ASP A 48 -5.45 -21.52 25.64
C ASP A 48 -4.05 -21.21 26.16
N HIS A 49 -3.26 -20.40 25.44
CA HIS A 49 -1.97 -19.93 25.91
C HIS A 49 -2.04 -19.17 27.23
N LYS A 50 -3.09 -18.34 27.43
CA LYS A 50 -3.33 -17.65 28.70
C LYS A 50 -3.63 -18.65 29.83
N ASN A 51 -4.54 -19.59 29.58
CA ASN A 51 -4.97 -20.57 30.58
C ASN A 51 -3.85 -21.52 30.99
N ASN A 52 -3.03 -21.98 30.04
CA ASN A 52 -1.89 -22.85 30.31
C ASN A 52 -0.77 -22.16 31.11
N LYS A 53 -0.51 -20.86 30.90
CA LYS A 53 0.46 -20.10 31.72
C LYS A 53 -0.04 -19.88 33.16
N ASN A 54 -1.34 -19.69 33.36
CA ASN A 54 -1.94 -19.55 34.69
C ASN A 54 -1.94 -20.84 35.52
N GLY A 55 -1.79 -22.02 34.87
CA GLY A 55 -1.70 -23.32 35.55
C GLY A 55 -0.41 -23.57 36.35
N VAL A 56 0.60 -22.69 36.26
CA VAL A 56 1.93 -22.89 36.89
C VAL A 56 2.18 -22.00 38.13
N ALA A 57 1.29 -21.04 38.45
CA ALA A 57 1.47 -20.16 39.60
C ALA A 57 0.44 -20.40 40.71
N VAL A 58 0.76 -21.29 41.67
CA VAL A 58 0.13 -21.27 43.00
C VAL A 58 0.92 -20.29 43.88
N GLY A 59 0.39 -19.08 44.07
CA GLY A 59 1.00 -18.07 44.94
C GLY A 59 0.10 -16.86 45.14
N SER A 60 -0.19 -16.53 46.39
CA SER A 60 -1.24 -15.65 46.88
C SER A 60 -1.24 -14.17 46.44
N ALA A 61 -2.48 -13.66 46.30
CA ALA A 61 -3.04 -12.43 46.88
C ALA A 61 -2.83 -11.05 46.22
N LYS A 62 -4.01 -10.45 45.96
CA LYS A 62 -4.40 -9.04 46.08
C LYS A 62 -3.79 -8.06 45.08
N ASP A 63 -4.31 -8.13 43.86
CA ASP A 63 -4.74 -6.98 43.04
C ASP A 63 -5.59 -7.58 41.91
N LYS A 64 -6.86 -7.86 42.22
CA LYS A 64 -7.82 -8.54 41.33
C LYS A 64 -8.79 -7.49 40.77
N ASP A 65 -8.32 -6.63 39.87
CA ASP A 65 -9.20 -5.68 39.18
C ASP A 65 -9.02 -5.82 37.65
N GLU A 66 -10.13 -6.17 36.98
CA GLU A 66 -10.41 -6.20 35.53
C GLU A 66 -9.49 -6.97 34.58
N ALA A 67 -8.25 -7.33 34.95
CA ALA A 67 -7.34 -8.11 34.09
C ALA A 67 -7.60 -9.63 34.11
N GLU A 68 -8.26 -10.13 35.17
CA GLU A 68 -8.58 -11.57 35.31
C GLU A 68 -9.71 -12.02 34.36
N ASP A 69 -10.60 -11.12 33.89
CA ASP A 69 -11.83 -11.48 33.17
C ASP A 69 -11.74 -11.37 31.64
N SER A 70 -10.61 -10.89 31.10
CA SER A 70 -10.40 -10.91 29.64
C SER A 70 -10.12 -12.35 29.17
N PRO A 71 -10.65 -12.83 28.03
CA PRO A 71 -10.26 -14.14 27.51
C PRO A 71 -8.81 -14.16 27.01
N LEU A 72 -8.20 -13.01 26.75
CA LEU A 72 -6.82 -12.91 26.24
C LEU A 72 -5.85 -12.37 27.30
N ALA A 73 -4.57 -12.63 27.09
CA ALA A 73 -3.50 -12.05 27.91
C ALA A 73 -3.39 -10.55 27.61
N VAL A 74 -3.39 -9.73 28.67
CA VAL A 74 -3.34 -8.27 28.51
C VAL A 74 -1.92 -7.82 28.18
N ILE A 75 -1.78 -7.05 27.11
CA ILE A 75 -0.58 -6.29 26.73
C ILE A 75 -0.74 -4.87 27.24
N ASP A 76 -0.01 -4.53 28.31
CA ASP A 76 0.01 -3.19 28.91
C ASP A 76 1.24 -2.41 28.40
N ILE A 77 1.00 -1.42 27.55
CA ILE A 77 2.02 -0.57 26.94
C ILE A 77 2.12 0.71 27.75
N LYS A 78 3.30 0.95 28.35
CA LYS A 78 3.54 2.05 29.30
C LYS A 78 4.43 3.17 28.76
N ASP A 79 5.04 2.98 27.59
CA ASP A 79 5.92 3.99 26.98
C ASP A 79 5.09 5.18 26.49
N LYS A 80 5.10 6.27 27.27
CA LYS A 80 4.34 7.48 26.97
C LYS A 80 4.79 8.15 25.66
N ALA A 81 6.07 8.11 25.32
CA ALA A 81 6.58 8.74 24.10
C ALA A 81 6.11 7.98 22.87
N LEU A 82 6.15 6.65 22.93
CA LEU A 82 5.62 5.77 21.89
C LEU A 82 4.11 5.95 21.71
N ILE A 83 3.34 5.93 22.81
CA ILE A 83 1.88 6.15 22.77
C ILE A 83 1.55 7.51 22.14
N GLN A 84 2.24 8.57 22.58
CA GLN A 84 2.07 9.90 22.01
C GLN A 84 2.40 9.91 20.52
N SER A 85 3.49 9.26 20.11
CA SER A 85 3.91 9.16 18.71
C SER A 85 2.82 8.48 17.86
N ALA A 86 2.32 7.32 18.29
CA ALA A 86 1.27 6.58 17.59
C ALA A 86 -0.06 7.34 17.50
N MET A 87 -0.45 8.05 18.56
CA MET A 87 -1.73 8.77 18.62
C MET A 87 -1.72 10.08 17.83
N THR A 88 -0.55 10.69 17.62
CA THR A 88 -0.43 12.00 16.98
C THR A 88 0.10 11.97 15.55
N ILE A 89 0.12 10.81 14.91
CA ILE A 89 0.51 10.67 13.50
C ILE A 89 -0.21 11.71 12.59
N PRO A 90 -1.53 11.94 12.67
CA PRO A 90 -2.18 12.96 11.83
C PRO A 90 -1.61 14.36 12.02
N GLN A 91 -1.35 14.77 13.27
CA GLN A 91 -0.76 16.07 13.59
C GLN A 91 0.69 16.15 13.11
N GLN A 92 1.47 15.08 13.28
CA GLN A 92 2.87 15.01 12.82
C GLN A 92 2.96 15.16 11.29
N ARG A 93 2.07 14.51 10.51
CA ARG A 93 2.00 14.71 9.06
C ARG A 93 1.70 16.15 8.69
N GLN A 94 0.73 16.78 9.36
CA GLN A 94 0.36 18.16 9.06
C GLN A 94 1.50 19.13 9.38
N GLU A 95 2.19 18.92 10.50
CA GLU A 95 3.39 19.69 10.86
C GLU A 95 4.52 19.47 9.86
N ALA A 96 4.78 18.23 9.46
CA ALA A 96 5.79 17.90 8.47
C ALA A 96 5.49 18.54 7.11
N LEU A 97 4.23 18.50 6.64
CA LEU A 97 3.80 19.16 5.41
C LEU A 97 3.97 20.69 5.51
N ASN A 98 3.60 21.29 6.65
CA ASN A 98 3.82 22.72 6.88
C ASN A 98 5.32 23.08 6.84
N ASN A 99 6.19 22.24 7.41
CA ASN A 99 7.63 22.45 7.43
C ASN A 99 8.25 22.25 6.03
N PHE A 100 7.80 21.24 5.30
CA PHE A 100 8.12 21.05 3.88
C PHE A 100 7.81 22.33 3.10
N TRP A 101 6.61 22.88 3.22
CA TRP A 101 6.23 24.12 2.55
C TRP A 101 7.10 25.33 2.92
N LYS A 102 7.45 25.49 4.21
CA LYS A 102 8.35 26.58 4.65
C LYS A 102 9.73 26.50 3.99
N GLN A 103 10.26 25.30 3.82
CA GLN A 103 11.57 25.07 3.18
C GLN A 103 11.54 25.46 1.70
N GLN A 104 10.44 25.20 0.99
CA GLN A 104 10.32 25.53 -0.44
C GLN A 104 10.20 27.05 -0.70
N ILE A 105 9.75 27.84 0.29
CA ILE A 105 9.61 29.31 0.16
C ILE A 105 10.96 30.03 0.33
N HIS A 106 11.93 29.44 1.04
CA HIS A 106 13.21 30.09 1.38
C HIS A 106 14.32 29.90 0.33
N VAL A 107 14.04 29.29 -0.82
CA VAL A 107 14.99 29.24 -1.94
C VAL A 107 15.05 30.63 -2.59
N PRO A 108 16.15 31.40 -2.48
CA PRO A 108 16.17 32.79 -2.92
C PRO A 108 15.99 32.89 -4.42
N ALA A 109 15.05 33.73 -4.85
CA ALA A 109 14.92 34.19 -6.22
C ALA A 109 15.99 35.28 -6.54
N GLU A 110 17.27 34.93 -6.46
CA GLU A 110 18.41 35.76 -6.91
C GLU A 110 19.41 34.78 -7.57
N GLU A 111 19.81 34.80 -8.84
CA GLU A 111 19.71 35.73 -9.96
C GLU A 111 19.47 34.91 -11.25
N ASN A 112 18.32 35.10 -11.90
CA ASN A 112 17.98 34.89 -13.33
C ASN A 112 16.50 34.52 -13.44
N ALA A 113 15.72 35.41 -14.06
CA ALA A 113 14.27 35.28 -14.27
C ALA A 113 13.86 34.15 -15.24
N THR A 114 14.67 33.10 -15.39
CA THR A 114 14.43 31.88 -16.17
C THR A 114 14.58 30.61 -15.34
N ALA A 115 14.97 30.70 -14.06
CA ALA A 115 15.07 29.53 -13.19
C ALA A 115 13.71 29.25 -12.54
N THR A 116 13.02 28.22 -13.04
CA THR A 116 11.94 27.57 -12.28
C THR A 116 12.48 27.18 -10.91
N SER A 117 11.85 27.65 -9.83
CA SER A 117 12.18 27.23 -8.46
C SER A 117 11.93 25.73 -8.33
N THR A 118 12.98 24.93 -8.54
CA THR A 118 12.91 23.46 -8.46
C THR A 118 12.87 23.07 -6.99
N MET A 119 11.74 22.55 -6.52
CA MET A 119 11.68 21.96 -5.19
C MET A 119 12.67 20.80 -5.08
N VAL A 120 13.36 20.70 -3.95
CA VAL A 120 14.35 19.62 -3.74
C VAL A 120 13.69 18.48 -2.97
N LEU A 121 13.74 17.28 -3.54
CA LEU A 121 13.35 16.04 -2.89
C LEU A 121 14.54 15.50 -2.07
N ASP A 122 14.27 15.02 -0.86
CA ASP A 122 15.28 14.36 -0.05
C ASP A 122 15.74 13.03 -0.68
N THR A 123 17.03 12.71 -0.53
CA THR A 123 17.63 11.50 -1.12
C THR A 123 18.39 10.70 -0.06
N VAL A 124 17.94 9.47 0.18
CA VAL A 124 18.58 8.52 1.08
C VAL A 124 19.50 7.60 0.28
N HIS A 125 20.72 7.39 0.77
CA HIS A 125 21.68 6.45 0.18
C HIS A 125 21.79 5.22 1.07
N HIS A 126 21.24 4.08 0.61
CA HIS A 126 21.34 2.83 1.35
C HIS A 126 22.80 2.36 1.47
N GLY A 127 23.19 1.88 2.66
CA GLY A 127 24.51 1.31 2.92
C GLY A 127 25.70 2.29 2.92
N VAL A 128 25.48 3.59 2.67
CA VAL A 128 26.56 4.59 2.63
C VAL A 128 26.54 5.43 3.90
N SER A 129 27.59 5.32 4.72
CA SER A 129 27.87 6.29 5.78
C SER A 129 28.59 7.48 5.14
N THR A 130 27.91 8.61 4.98
CA THR A 130 28.58 9.86 4.64
C THR A 130 29.36 10.35 5.86
N THR A 131 30.53 10.95 5.64
CA THR A 131 31.45 11.36 6.70
C THR A 131 30.76 12.20 7.79
N SER A 132 30.58 11.58 8.96
CA SER A 132 30.03 12.03 10.26
C SER A 132 28.67 11.49 10.71
N ASP A 133 27.82 10.99 9.81
CA ASP A 133 26.49 10.50 10.18
C ASP A 133 26.34 8.99 9.91
N CYS A 134 25.73 8.27 10.86
CA CYS A 134 25.37 6.87 10.69
C CYS A 134 24.36 6.70 9.53
N PRO A 135 24.36 5.55 8.83
CA PRO A 135 23.33 5.26 7.85
C PRO A 135 21.94 5.33 8.49
N LEU A 136 20.99 5.99 7.82
CA LEU A 136 19.60 6.12 8.27
C LEU A 136 19.00 4.74 8.56
N THR A 137 18.55 4.52 9.79
CA THR A 137 17.94 3.24 10.17
C THR A 137 16.56 3.08 9.54
N PRO A 138 16.04 1.85 9.40
CA PRO A 138 14.66 1.63 8.95
C PRO A 138 13.62 2.36 9.83
N LEU A 139 13.81 2.42 11.14
CA LEU A 139 12.91 3.15 12.04
C LEU A 139 12.94 4.67 11.78
N GLU A 140 14.13 5.24 11.63
CA GLU A 140 14.29 6.67 11.31
C GLU A 140 13.68 7.02 9.94
N PHE A 141 13.84 6.16 8.94
CA PHE A 141 13.20 6.34 7.64
C PHE A 141 11.68 6.40 7.76
N ARG A 142 11.08 5.45 8.50
CA ARG A 142 9.63 5.39 8.70
C ARG A 142 9.11 6.65 9.36
N GLN A 143 9.76 7.10 10.44
CA GLN A 143 9.38 8.34 11.13
C GLN A 143 9.52 9.58 10.23
N ARG A 144 10.63 9.70 9.50
CA ARG A 144 10.94 10.88 8.68
C ARG A 144 10.10 11.00 7.41
N TYR A 145 9.69 9.88 6.82
CA TYR A 145 9.03 9.89 5.51
C TYR A 145 7.63 9.26 5.53
N GLN A 146 7.45 8.07 6.10
CA GLN A 146 6.13 7.42 6.12
C GLN A 146 5.18 8.08 7.12
N HIS A 147 5.62 8.24 8.37
CA HIS A 147 4.82 8.86 9.43
C HIS A 147 4.59 10.34 9.15
N ALA A 148 5.59 11.02 8.58
CA ALA A 148 5.51 12.40 8.11
C ALA A 148 4.73 12.59 6.79
N ASN A 149 4.49 11.49 6.05
CA ASN A 149 3.86 11.48 4.73
C ASN A 149 4.56 12.38 3.69
N LEU A 150 5.89 12.28 3.60
CA LEU A 150 6.74 13.06 2.69
C LEU A 150 7.47 12.16 1.68
N PRO A 151 7.57 12.55 0.40
CA PRO A 151 8.20 11.73 -0.63
C PRO A 151 9.71 11.62 -0.37
N CYS A 152 10.33 10.55 -0.85
CA CYS A 152 11.77 10.34 -0.73
C CYS A 152 12.33 9.53 -1.92
N LEU A 153 13.51 9.91 -2.41
CA LEU A 153 14.30 9.08 -3.33
C LEU A 153 15.26 8.22 -2.53
N ILE A 154 15.39 6.94 -2.86
CA ILE A 154 16.30 5.99 -2.20
C ILE A 154 17.22 5.40 -3.26
N LYS A 155 18.52 5.50 -3.03
CA LYS A 155 19.57 4.95 -3.90
C LYS A 155 20.22 3.72 -3.27
N ASN A 156 20.90 2.93 -4.12
CA ASN A 156 21.73 1.79 -3.74
C ASN A 156 20.97 0.58 -3.15
N LEU A 157 19.70 0.39 -3.51
CA LEU A 157 18.94 -0.81 -3.11
C LEU A 157 19.16 -2.02 -4.03
N GLU A 158 19.66 -1.78 -5.24
CA GLU A 158 19.68 -2.76 -6.33
C GLU A 158 20.49 -4.03 -6.05
N VAL A 159 21.59 -3.92 -5.28
CA VAL A 159 22.49 -5.04 -5.00
C VAL A 159 21.90 -5.99 -3.96
N GLU A 160 21.28 -5.44 -2.91
CA GLU A 160 20.81 -6.22 -1.76
C GLU A 160 19.38 -6.74 -1.96
N TYR A 161 18.49 -5.91 -2.51
CA TYR A 161 17.04 -6.18 -2.51
C TYR A 161 16.48 -6.55 -3.88
N PHE A 162 17.14 -6.14 -4.97
CA PHE A 162 16.70 -6.39 -6.34
C PHE A 162 17.72 -7.15 -7.23
N PRO A 163 18.59 -8.04 -6.70
CA PRO A 163 19.67 -8.62 -7.49
C PRO A 163 19.17 -9.48 -8.66
N TYR A 164 18.06 -10.20 -8.47
CA TYR A 164 17.52 -11.09 -9.49
C TYR A 164 16.98 -10.31 -10.68
N VAL A 165 16.05 -9.37 -10.47
CA VAL A 165 15.49 -8.55 -11.57
C VAL A 165 16.57 -7.70 -12.25
N CYS A 166 17.52 -7.14 -11.50
CA CYS A 166 18.61 -6.35 -12.07
C CYS A 166 19.62 -7.16 -12.90
N SER A 167 19.73 -8.47 -12.67
CA SER A 167 20.61 -9.35 -13.45
C SER A 167 19.93 -10.03 -14.64
N HIS A 168 18.59 -10.06 -14.65
CA HIS A 168 17.82 -10.81 -15.65
C HIS A 168 16.97 -9.92 -16.57
N TRP A 169 16.49 -8.76 -16.10
CA TRP A 169 15.58 -7.92 -16.87
C TRP A 169 16.29 -6.81 -17.64
N ARG A 170 17.58 -6.57 -17.34
CA ARG A 170 18.36 -5.51 -17.97
C ARG A 170 19.74 -6.02 -18.37
N GLN A 171 20.29 -5.45 -19.44
CA GLN A 171 21.62 -5.72 -19.94
C GLN A 171 22.36 -4.41 -20.22
N PRO A 172 23.69 -4.32 -20.01
CA PRO A 172 24.45 -3.12 -20.31
C PRO A 172 24.35 -2.75 -21.79
N LEU A 173 24.11 -1.47 -22.11
CA LEU A 173 24.34 -1.01 -23.48
C LEU A 173 25.85 -1.00 -23.75
N GLN A 174 26.26 -1.59 -24.86
CA GLN A 174 27.63 -1.43 -25.35
C GLN A 174 27.84 0.05 -25.68
N SER A 175 28.68 0.74 -24.90
CA SER A 175 29.09 2.10 -25.24
C SER A 175 29.89 2.04 -26.53
N ASP A 176 29.40 2.66 -27.60
CA ASP A 176 30.24 2.97 -28.74
C ASP A 176 31.43 3.79 -28.21
N ASN A 177 32.62 3.21 -28.31
CA ASN A 177 33.88 3.83 -27.91
C ASN A 177 34.09 5.14 -28.68
N GLN A 178 33.63 6.26 -28.13
CA GLN A 178 34.10 7.62 -28.41
C GLN A 178 33.38 8.66 -27.53
N SER A 179 33.87 8.87 -26.30
CA SER A 179 33.83 10.20 -25.71
C SER A 179 35.19 10.54 -25.11
N SER A 180 35.84 11.52 -25.72
CA SER A 180 37.14 12.07 -25.37
C SER A 180 37.01 13.22 -24.36
N GLN A 181 36.16 13.05 -23.34
CA GLN A 181 36.09 13.94 -22.16
C GLN A 181 35.75 13.10 -20.93
N GLY A 182 36.57 13.21 -19.88
CA GLY A 182 36.60 12.34 -18.70
C GLY A 182 35.43 12.48 -17.72
N GLU A 183 34.20 12.62 -18.19
CA GLU A 183 33.01 12.45 -17.36
C GLU A 183 32.66 10.96 -17.30
N ARG A 184 32.64 10.40 -16.08
CA ARG A 184 32.24 9.02 -15.84
C ARG A 184 30.73 8.94 -16.06
N LEU A 185 30.31 8.64 -17.29
CA LEU A 185 28.91 8.44 -17.64
C LEU A 185 28.35 7.27 -16.82
N GLU A 186 27.21 7.48 -16.17
CA GLU A 186 26.46 6.42 -15.49
C GLU A 186 26.14 5.29 -16.50
N PRO A 187 26.25 4.01 -16.09
CA PRO A 187 26.00 2.89 -16.97
C PRO A 187 24.55 2.89 -17.46
N LYS A 188 24.36 2.90 -18.78
CA LYS A 188 23.03 2.76 -19.39
C LYS A 188 22.69 1.28 -19.60
N PHE A 189 21.42 0.95 -19.37
CA PHE A 189 20.90 -0.41 -19.51
C PHE A 189 19.73 -0.45 -20.51
N SER A 190 19.68 -1.50 -21.32
CA SER A 190 18.50 -1.85 -22.12
C SER A 190 17.78 -3.02 -21.48
N ILE A 191 16.49 -3.16 -21.76
CA ILE A 191 15.67 -4.25 -21.23
C ILE A 191 16.02 -5.55 -21.97
N ASP A 192 16.24 -6.64 -21.23
CA ASP A 192 16.47 -7.97 -21.79
C ASP A 192 15.13 -8.65 -22.14
N GLN A 193 14.62 -8.32 -23.32
CA GLN A 193 13.40 -8.90 -23.89
C GLN A 193 13.47 -10.43 -24.03
N THR A 194 14.68 -10.97 -24.23
CA THR A 194 14.90 -12.40 -24.44
C THR A 194 14.63 -13.19 -23.18
N TRP A 195 14.94 -12.62 -22.00
CA TRP A 195 14.58 -13.23 -20.72
C TRP A 195 13.07 -13.43 -20.60
N PHE A 196 12.28 -12.40 -20.88
CA PHE A 196 10.81 -12.46 -20.78
C PHE A 196 10.23 -13.51 -21.74
N GLN A 197 10.68 -13.53 -23.00
CA GLN A 197 10.21 -14.50 -23.99
C GLN A 197 10.53 -15.95 -23.59
N ARG A 198 11.76 -16.21 -23.12
CA ARG A 198 12.19 -17.57 -22.73
C ARG A 198 11.58 -18.04 -21.42
N THR A 199 11.44 -17.14 -20.47
CA THR A 199 11.05 -17.48 -19.09
C THR A 199 9.53 -17.56 -18.94
N LEU A 200 8.81 -16.59 -19.51
CA LEU A 200 7.36 -16.53 -19.40
C LEU A 200 6.69 -17.28 -20.56
N GLY A 201 7.30 -17.26 -21.74
CA GLY A 201 6.78 -17.82 -22.97
C GLY A 201 6.18 -16.74 -23.86
N GLU A 202 6.44 -16.83 -25.16
CA GLU A 202 6.04 -15.83 -26.17
C GLU A 202 4.52 -15.58 -26.22
N THR A 203 3.72 -16.61 -25.92
CA THR A 203 2.25 -16.58 -25.94
C THR A 203 1.61 -16.12 -24.63
N THR A 204 2.41 -15.68 -23.63
CA THR A 204 1.90 -15.18 -22.36
C THR A 204 1.03 -13.95 -22.59
N MET A 205 -0.16 -13.92 -22.01
CA MET A 205 -1.02 -12.73 -22.05
C MET A 205 -0.53 -11.70 -21.06
N VAL A 206 -0.45 -10.44 -21.49
CA VAL A 206 -0.03 -9.29 -20.69
C VAL A 206 -1.04 -8.15 -20.79
N PRO A 207 -1.29 -7.42 -19.69
CA PRO A 207 -2.23 -6.31 -19.67
C PRO A 207 -1.58 -5.06 -20.27
N VAL A 208 -2.11 -4.61 -21.41
CA VAL A 208 -1.65 -3.39 -22.08
C VAL A 208 -2.74 -2.33 -22.02
N ARG A 209 -2.46 -1.25 -21.29
CA ARG A 209 -3.26 -0.04 -21.31
C ARG A 209 -3.08 0.66 -22.65
N TYR A 210 -4.17 1.16 -23.21
CA TYR A 210 -4.14 2.00 -24.39
C TYR A 210 -5.14 3.15 -24.33
N GLN A 211 -4.76 4.26 -24.96
CA GLN A 211 -5.65 5.41 -25.13
C GLN A 211 -6.00 5.55 -26.61
N PRO A 212 -7.27 5.34 -27.02
CA PRO A 212 -7.65 5.48 -28.42
C PRO A 212 -7.51 6.94 -28.87
N ALA A 213 -6.95 7.15 -30.07
CA ALA A 213 -6.86 8.47 -30.68
C ALA A 213 -8.25 9.11 -30.77
N LEU A 214 -8.44 10.28 -30.13
CA LEU A 214 -9.65 11.09 -30.27
C LEU A 214 -9.84 11.42 -31.76
N SER A 215 -11.06 11.22 -32.27
CA SER A 215 -11.38 11.56 -33.66
C SER A 215 -11.00 13.01 -33.96
N SER A 216 -10.43 13.24 -35.14
CA SER A 216 -9.82 14.51 -35.59
C SER A 216 -10.73 15.74 -35.59
N SER A 217 -12.01 15.60 -35.25
CA SER A 217 -13.00 16.69 -35.21
C SER A 217 -12.91 17.56 -33.94
N THR A 218 -12.30 17.09 -32.85
CA THR A 218 -12.22 17.82 -31.56
C THR A 218 -10.92 18.61 -31.36
N ILE A 219 -9.93 18.42 -32.24
CA ILE A 219 -8.54 18.90 -32.05
C ILE A 219 -8.42 20.43 -32.21
N ASN A 220 -9.35 21.09 -32.91
CA ASN A 220 -9.18 22.51 -33.27
C ASN A 220 -9.46 23.52 -32.16
N ASN A 221 -9.92 23.11 -30.97
CA ASN A 221 -10.35 24.05 -29.93
C ASN A 221 -9.61 23.95 -28.58
N ARG A 222 -8.53 23.17 -28.44
CA ARG A 222 -7.81 23.06 -27.16
C ARG A 222 -6.43 23.73 -27.22
N THR A 223 -6.31 24.86 -26.53
CA THR A 223 -5.03 25.52 -26.22
C THR A 223 -4.16 24.60 -25.36
N SER A 224 -2.83 24.75 -25.49
CA SER A 224 -1.76 23.88 -24.96
C SER A 224 -1.66 23.74 -23.42
N THR A 225 -2.68 24.14 -22.67
CA THR A 225 -2.74 24.11 -21.19
C THR A 225 -3.64 23.00 -20.63
N SER A 226 -4.22 22.13 -21.46
CA SER A 226 -5.16 21.09 -21.03
C SER A 226 -4.59 19.67 -21.16
N LEU A 227 -3.47 19.39 -20.49
CA LEU A 227 -3.00 18.01 -20.23
C LEU A 227 -3.73 17.34 -19.04
N GLN A 228 -4.77 17.98 -18.51
CA GLN A 228 -5.71 17.34 -17.59
C GLN A 228 -6.73 16.55 -18.43
N MET A 229 -6.46 15.26 -18.62
CA MET A 229 -7.38 14.30 -19.22
C MET A 229 -8.42 13.88 -18.17
N LEU A 230 -9.13 14.86 -17.60
CA LEU A 230 -10.28 14.60 -16.76
C LEU A 230 -11.53 14.54 -17.66
N ASP A 231 -12.44 13.61 -17.39
CA ASP A 231 -13.78 13.57 -17.98
C ASP A 231 -14.63 14.76 -17.50
N GLU A 232 -15.86 14.86 -18.00
CA GLU A 232 -16.78 15.96 -17.64
C GLU A 232 -17.14 15.97 -16.14
N GLU A 233 -16.84 14.89 -15.42
CA GLU A 233 -17.03 14.72 -13.97
C GLU A 233 -15.74 14.90 -13.16
N GLY A 234 -14.62 15.25 -13.81
CA GLY A 234 -13.35 15.49 -13.12
C GLY A 234 -12.54 14.22 -12.80
N ARG A 235 -12.91 13.06 -13.36
CA ARG A 235 -12.19 11.78 -13.19
C ARG A 235 -11.20 11.57 -14.31
N ALA A 236 -10.08 10.88 -14.07
CA ALA A 236 -9.16 10.56 -15.17
C ALA A 236 -9.89 9.77 -16.27
N GLN A 237 -9.82 10.20 -17.54
CA GLN A 237 -10.34 9.42 -18.66
C GLN A 237 -9.64 8.06 -18.67
N GLU A 238 -10.39 7.01 -18.33
CA GLU A 238 -9.83 5.67 -18.17
C GLU A 238 -9.21 5.16 -19.48
N CYS A 239 -7.93 4.83 -19.42
CA CYS A 239 -7.27 4.04 -20.45
C CYS A 239 -7.85 2.62 -20.42
N GLN A 240 -8.31 2.13 -21.57
CA GLN A 240 -8.79 0.76 -21.70
C GLN A 240 -7.63 -0.23 -21.53
N THR A 241 -7.87 -1.35 -20.85
CA THR A 241 -6.93 -2.48 -20.82
C THR A 241 -7.31 -3.47 -21.90
N LYS A 242 -6.33 -3.95 -22.65
CA LYS A 242 -6.48 -5.15 -23.47
C LYS A 242 -5.42 -6.16 -23.11
N GLU A 243 -5.81 -7.43 -23.11
CA GLU A 243 -4.88 -8.53 -23.07
C GLU A 243 -4.16 -8.64 -24.42
N MET A 244 -2.83 -8.66 -24.38
CA MET A 244 -1.97 -8.77 -25.56
C MET A 244 -1.00 -9.93 -25.37
N ILE A 245 -0.68 -10.65 -26.44
CA ILE A 245 0.40 -11.63 -26.39
C ILE A 245 1.74 -10.91 -26.18
N LEU A 246 2.58 -11.42 -25.26
CA LEU A 246 3.88 -10.83 -24.91
C LEU A 246 4.77 -10.59 -26.14
N GLN A 247 4.77 -11.53 -27.09
CA GLN A 247 5.49 -11.37 -28.35
C GLN A 247 5.01 -10.16 -29.17
N ASP A 248 3.70 -9.91 -29.21
CA ASP A 248 3.13 -8.76 -29.92
C ASP A 248 3.46 -7.45 -29.21
N TRP A 249 3.51 -7.47 -27.86
CA TRP A 249 3.96 -6.32 -27.07
C TRP A 249 5.41 -5.96 -27.38
N ILE A 250 6.30 -6.95 -27.42
CA ILE A 250 7.72 -6.75 -27.77
C ILE A 250 7.86 -6.20 -29.19
N GLN A 251 7.10 -6.71 -30.17
CA GLN A 251 7.08 -6.16 -31.52
C GLN A 251 6.59 -4.70 -31.55
N LYS A 252 5.60 -4.36 -30.72
CA LYS A 252 5.10 -2.99 -30.59
C LYS A 252 6.16 -2.04 -30.05
N LEU A 253 6.95 -2.46 -29.06
CA LEU A 253 8.07 -1.69 -28.53
C LEU A 253 9.11 -1.38 -29.63
N ALA A 254 9.46 -2.37 -30.44
CA ALA A 254 10.38 -2.18 -31.57
C ALA A 254 9.85 -1.17 -32.60
N GLN A 255 8.56 -1.24 -32.95
CA GLN A 255 7.93 -0.29 -33.87
C GLN A 255 7.98 1.16 -33.36
N VAL A 256 7.75 1.37 -32.05
CA VAL A 256 7.81 2.71 -31.45
C VAL A 256 9.23 3.27 -31.54
N LYS A 257 10.24 2.43 -31.30
CA LYS A 257 11.65 2.80 -31.40
C LYS A 257 12.04 3.23 -32.82
N ASP A 258 11.69 2.42 -33.83
CA ASP A 258 11.97 2.74 -35.24
C ASP A 258 11.32 4.06 -35.69
N CYS A 259 10.09 4.34 -35.22
CA CYS A 259 9.37 5.58 -35.51
C CYS A 259 9.99 6.82 -34.84
N GLN A 260 10.75 6.64 -33.76
CA GLN A 260 11.47 7.73 -33.09
C GLN A 260 12.81 8.01 -33.79
N ASP A 261 13.53 6.97 -34.20
CA ASP A 261 14.84 7.09 -34.88
C ASP A 261 14.73 7.68 -36.30
N THR A 262 13.57 7.54 -36.94
CA THR A 262 13.31 8.07 -38.30
C THR A 262 12.91 9.56 -38.34
N LYS A 263 12.69 10.21 -37.20
CA LYS A 263 12.36 11.65 -37.15
C LYS A 263 13.60 12.51 -37.41
N ASN A 264 13.54 13.35 -38.44
CA ASN A 264 14.65 14.18 -38.90
C ASN A 264 14.98 15.28 -37.86
N PRO A 265 16.22 15.39 -37.34
CA PRO A 265 16.56 16.34 -36.27
C PRO A 265 16.50 17.83 -36.68
N ASN A 266 16.33 18.15 -37.97
CA ASN A 266 16.43 19.52 -38.50
C ASN A 266 15.09 20.26 -38.69
N THR A 267 13.95 19.70 -38.30
CA THR A 267 12.67 20.44 -38.29
C THR A 267 12.43 21.07 -36.92
N HIS A 268 12.62 22.40 -36.82
CA HIS A 268 12.32 23.22 -35.65
C HIS A 268 10.82 23.28 -35.27
N GLU A 269 9.95 22.51 -35.93
CA GLU A 269 8.55 22.35 -35.53
C GLU A 269 8.43 21.28 -34.43
N GLN A 270 8.53 21.77 -33.19
CA GLN A 270 8.05 21.13 -31.96
C GLN A 270 8.59 19.71 -31.69
N GLN A 271 9.67 19.63 -30.91
CA GLN A 271 9.92 18.52 -29.97
C GLN A 271 8.79 18.45 -28.91
N LYS A 272 7.54 18.26 -29.33
CA LYS A 272 6.52 17.72 -28.45
C LYS A 272 6.90 16.26 -28.23
N HIS A 273 7.19 15.88 -26.99
CA HIS A 273 7.34 14.48 -26.60
C HIS A 273 6.21 13.68 -27.26
N SER A 274 6.57 12.78 -28.16
CA SER A 274 5.60 11.93 -28.86
C SER A 274 5.01 11.01 -27.80
N THR A 275 3.79 11.29 -27.33
CA THR A 275 3.09 10.46 -26.36
C THR A 275 2.88 9.07 -26.94
N SER A 276 3.27 8.01 -26.23
CA SER A 276 2.94 6.64 -26.63
C SER A 276 1.50 6.35 -26.26
N GLU A 277 0.75 5.78 -27.20
CA GLU A 277 -0.64 5.35 -26.98
C GLU A 277 -0.74 4.07 -26.15
N TYR A 278 0.36 3.34 -25.94
CA TYR A 278 0.36 2.05 -25.27
C TYR A 278 1.34 1.99 -24.09
N TYR A 279 0.94 1.28 -23.04
CA TYR A 279 1.74 1.02 -21.84
C TYR A 279 1.34 -0.31 -21.21
N LEU A 280 2.26 -1.28 -21.09
CA LEU A 280 2.05 -2.48 -20.27
C LEU A 280 2.09 -2.05 -18.80
N LYS A 281 0.94 -2.10 -18.15
CA LYS A 281 0.71 -1.58 -16.80
C LYS A 281 -0.24 -2.54 -16.06
N ASP A 282 -0.16 -2.51 -14.74
CA ASP A 282 -0.98 -3.32 -13.82
C ASP A 282 -0.73 -4.83 -14.01
N TRP A 283 0.51 -5.20 -14.34
CA TRP A 283 0.89 -6.59 -14.54
C TRP A 283 1.37 -7.23 -13.24
N HIS A 284 0.56 -8.14 -12.71
CA HIS A 284 0.82 -8.93 -11.50
C HIS A 284 1.82 -10.07 -11.76
N LEU A 285 3.01 -9.73 -12.25
CA LEU A 285 4.02 -10.72 -12.65
C LEU A 285 4.47 -11.61 -11.48
N GLN A 286 4.56 -11.05 -10.27
CA GLN A 286 4.95 -11.79 -9.06
C GLN A 286 3.90 -12.86 -8.70
N ALA A 287 2.61 -12.50 -8.64
CA ALA A 287 1.52 -13.46 -8.47
C ALA A 287 1.49 -14.52 -9.58
N TRP A 288 1.61 -14.09 -10.85
CA TRP A 288 1.62 -15.01 -11.99
C TRP A 288 2.74 -16.07 -11.90
N ILE A 289 3.95 -15.66 -11.48
CA ILE A 289 5.07 -16.58 -11.26
C ILE A 289 4.77 -17.56 -10.12
N CYS A 290 4.20 -17.07 -9.01
CA CYS A 290 3.79 -17.91 -7.89
C CYS A 290 2.82 -18.99 -8.38
N ASP A 291 1.77 -18.63 -9.10
CA ASP A 291 0.75 -19.59 -9.59
C ASP A 291 1.36 -20.64 -10.52
N LYS A 292 2.24 -20.22 -11.45
CA LYS A 292 2.92 -21.13 -12.37
C LYS A 292 3.83 -22.13 -11.66
N ASN A 293 4.54 -21.68 -10.63
CA ASN A 293 5.42 -22.54 -9.85
C ASN A 293 4.62 -23.60 -9.06
N HIS A 294 3.45 -23.25 -8.50
CA HIS A 294 2.56 -24.21 -7.83
C HIS A 294 2.00 -25.27 -8.78
N GLN A 295 1.74 -24.90 -10.03
CA GLN A 295 1.23 -25.83 -11.04
C GLN A 295 2.29 -26.82 -11.58
N HIS A 296 3.56 -26.74 -11.13
CA HIS A 296 4.68 -27.59 -11.59
C HIS A 296 4.82 -27.69 -13.14
N THR A 297 4.38 -26.66 -13.88
CA THR A 297 4.28 -26.70 -15.35
C THR A 297 5.51 -26.14 -16.07
N THR A 298 6.47 -25.53 -15.36
CA THR A 298 7.63 -24.87 -15.95
C THR A 298 8.91 -25.72 -15.83
N THR A 299 9.69 -25.80 -16.91
CA THR A 299 11.02 -26.45 -16.92
C THR A 299 12.14 -25.50 -16.44
N THR A 300 11.80 -24.22 -16.22
CA THR A 300 12.72 -23.13 -15.86
C THR A 300 12.59 -22.81 -14.37
N CYS A 301 13.71 -22.81 -13.64
CA CYS A 301 13.75 -22.46 -12.22
C CYS A 301 13.63 -20.94 -12.05
N ILE A 302 12.41 -20.43 -11.94
CA ILE A 302 12.12 -19.04 -11.56
C ILE A 302 12.01 -19.00 -10.03
N PRO A 303 12.70 -18.09 -9.32
CA PRO A 303 12.54 -17.99 -7.88
C PRO A 303 11.08 -17.65 -7.55
N GLN A 304 10.59 -18.18 -6.43
CA GLN A 304 9.24 -17.89 -5.94
C GLN A 304 9.05 -16.38 -5.69
N GLN A 305 10.12 -15.67 -5.35
CA GLN A 305 10.10 -14.24 -5.10
C GLN A 305 11.14 -13.55 -5.99
N LEU A 306 10.70 -12.57 -6.78
CA LEU A 306 11.56 -11.84 -7.73
C LEU A 306 12.48 -10.82 -7.05
N TYR A 307 12.09 -10.31 -5.89
CA TYR A 307 12.82 -9.30 -5.12
C TYR A 307 12.44 -9.36 -3.64
N HIS A 308 13.32 -8.90 -2.76
CA HIS A 308 12.99 -8.72 -1.34
C HIS A 308 12.55 -7.27 -1.12
N VAL A 309 11.46 -7.07 -0.38
CA VAL A 309 11.00 -5.72 -0.01
C VAL A 309 12.07 -5.09 0.90
N PRO A 310 12.62 -3.91 0.57
CA PRO A 310 13.57 -3.22 1.43
C PRO A 310 13.00 -2.95 2.84
N PRO A 311 13.83 -2.99 3.91
CA PRO A 311 13.38 -2.87 5.30
C PRO A 311 12.79 -1.50 5.64
N TYR A 312 12.97 -0.51 4.76
CA TYR A 312 12.36 0.81 4.86
C TYR A 312 10.84 0.75 4.76
N PHE A 313 10.28 -0.22 4.04
CA PHE A 313 8.84 -0.36 3.84
C PHE A 313 8.28 -1.30 4.92
N GLU A 314 7.44 -0.75 5.82
CA GLU A 314 6.82 -1.48 6.94
C GLU A 314 6.08 -2.75 6.50
N PHE A 315 5.64 -3.54 7.49
CA PHE A 315 4.77 -4.68 7.23
C PHE A 315 3.54 -4.25 6.41
N ASP A 316 3.36 -4.91 5.28
CA ASP A 316 2.30 -4.64 4.31
C ASP A 316 1.00 -5.33 4.73
N LEU A 317 0.09 -4.56 5.33
CA LEU A 317 -1.20 -5.06 5.79
C LEU A 317 -2.08 -5.53 4.63
N LEU A 318 -2.03 -4.82 3.50
CA LEU A 318 -2.90 -5.06 2.36
C LEU A 318 -2.54 -6.37 1.67
N ASN A 319 -1.30 -6.49 1.19
CA ASN A 319 -0.90 -7.67 0.44
C ASN A 319 -0.82 -8.92 1.33
N ALA A 320 -0.42 -8.78 2.60
CA ALA A 320 -0.45 -9.91 3.54
C ALA A 320 -1.88 -10.44 3.77
N PHE A 321 -2.88 -9.56 3.79
CA PHE A 321 -4.29 -9.95 3.91
C PHE A 321 -4.79 -10.60 2.62
N LEU A 322 -4.57 -9.95 1.46
CA LEU A 322 -5.03 -10.44 0.17
C LEU A 322 -4.43 -11.80 -0.18
N THR A 323 -3.11 -11.96 -0.07
CA THR A 323 -2.43 -13.24 -0.36
C THR A 323 -2.90 -14.38 0.55
N LYS A 324 -3.37 -14.06 1.77
CA LYS A 324 -3.81 -15.08 2.71
C LYS A 324 -5.25 -15.54 2.47
N PHE A 325 -6.15 -14.62 2.11
CA PHE A 325 -7.58 -14.90 2.12
C PHE A 325 -8.26 -14.80 0.76
N THR A 326 -7.67 -14.08 -0.19
CA THR A 326 -8.29 -13.82 -1.49
C THR A 326 -7.52 -14.52 -2.60
N GLU A 327 -8.23 -14.93 -3.65
CA GLU A 327 -7.63 -15.45 -4.88
C GLU A 327 -7.30 -14.33 -5.88
N LYS A 328 -7.69 -13.09 -5.57
CA LYS A 328 -7.48 -11.91 -6.41
C LYS A 328 -6.07 -11.35 -6.23
N GLY A 329 -5.58 -10.70 -7.28
CA GLY A 329 -4.19 -10.25 -7.42
C GLY A 329 -3.68 -9.38 -6.27
N ASP A 330 -2.36 -9.32 -6.16
CA ASP A 330 -1.65 -8.41 -5.27
C ASP A 330 -1.75 -6.94 -5.74
N TYR A 331 -1.27 -5.99 -4.96
CA TYR A 331 -0.99 -4.62 -5.40
C TYR A 331 0.51 -4.45 -5.69
N MET A 332 1.12 -5.48 -6.30
CA MET A 332 2.53 -5.55 -6.69
C MET A 332 2.66 -5.67 -8.20
N PHE A 333 2.92 -4.55 -8.85
CA PHE A 333 2.87 -4.43 -10.30
C PHE A 333 4.25 -4.35 -10.94
N THR A 334 4.37 -4.94 -12.12
CA THR A 334 5.45 -4.68 -13.07
C THR A 334 4.94 -3.77 -14.17
N TYR A 335 5.59 -2.62 -14.39
CA TYR A 335 5.24 -1.72 -15.48
C TYR A 335 6.34 -1.72 -16.52
N TRP A 336 5.98 -1.90 -17.79
CA TRP A 336 6.91 -1.87 -18.93
C TRP A 336 6.36 -0.96 -20.02
N GLY A 337 7.02 0.17 -20.27
CA GLY A 337 6.53 1.20 -21.18
C GLY A 337 7.60 1.68 -22.17
N PRO A 338 7.24 1.96 -23.43
CA PRO A 338 8.14 2.64 -24.37
C PRO A 338 8.36 4.10 -23.98
N THR A 339 9.37 4.74 -24.56
CA THR A 339 9.59 6.20 -24.47
C THR A 339 8.31 6.98 -24.81
N GLY A 340 7.94 7.92 -23.96
CA GLY A 340 6.75 8.76 -24.10
C GLY A 340 5.45 8.15 -23.58
N SER A 341 5.46 6.91 -23.09
CA SER A 341 4.33 6.38 -22.32
C SER A 341 4.22 7.10 -20.96
N GLN A 342 2.99 7.24 -20.45
CA GLN A 342 2.72 8.01 -19.25
C GLN A 342 1.65 7.38 -18.37
N THR A 343 1.74 7.65 -17.06
CA THR A 343 0.63 7.52 -16.12
C THR A 343 0.10 8.93 -15.83
N ALA A 344 -1.19 9.13 -16.08
CA ALA A 344 -1.86 10.41 -15.87
C ALA A 344 -1.85 10.84 -14.39
N LEU A 345 -2.24 12.09 -14.14
CA LEU A 345 -2.36 12.63 -12.79
C LEU A 345 -3.33 11.79 -11.96
N HIS A 346 -2.85 11.25 -10.84
CA HIS A 346 -3.64 10.49 -9.87
C HIS A 346 -2.97 10.54 -8.50
N SER A 347 -3.70 10.11 -7.47
CA SER A 347 -3.12 9.58 -6.24
C SER A 347 -3.37 8.08 -6.18
N ASP A 348 -2.57 7.36 -5.41
CA ASP A 348 -2.73 5.92 -5.26
C ASP A 348 -4.07 5.54 -4.60
N VAL A 349 -4.67 4.44 -5.08
CA VAL A 349 -5.95 3.90 -4.59
C VAL A 349 -5.89 3.56 -3.11
N MET A 350 -7.06 3.53 -2.44
CA MET A 350 -7.20 3.32 -0.99
C MET A 350 -6.45 4.33 -0.12
N ASN A 351 -5.92 5.43 -0.67
CA ASN A 351 -4.92 6.26 0.01
C ASN A 351 -3.73 5.42 0.52
N SER A 352 -3.37 4.35 -0.19
CA SER A 352 -2.19 3.54 0.09
C SER A 352 -0.89 4.36 -0.05
N PHE A 353 0.20 3.83 0.50
CA PHE A 353 1.53 4.25 0.08
C PHE A 353 1.91 3.52 -1.20
N SER A 354 2.85 4.06 -1.98
CA SER A 354 3.50 3.29 -3.03
C SER A 354 4.99 3.53 -3.14
N TRP A 355 5.70 2.57 -3.73
CA TRP A 355 7.12 2.68 -4.01
C TRP A 355 7.37 2.14 -5.41
N SER A 356 8.29 2.79 -6.13
CA SER A 356 8.65 2.40 -7.48
C SER A 356 10.15 2.20 -7.57
N PHE A 357 10.59 0.97 -7.80
CA PHE A 357 11.99 0.65 -8.10
C PHE A 357 12.17 0.58 -9.62
N ASN A 358 13.05 1.41 -10.15
CA ASN A 358 13.27 1.52 -11.59
C ASN A 358 14.38 0.58 -12.04
N VAL A 359 14.02 -0.56 -12.65
CA VAL A 359 14.98 -1.61 -13.03
C VAL A 359 15.82 -1.16 -14.23
N ALA A 360 15.21 -0.54 -15.24
CA ALA A 360 15.91 0.08 -16.38
C ALA A 360 15.08 1.23 -16.98
N GLY A 361 15.77 2.19 -17.60
CA GLY A 361 15.17 3.39 -18.21
C GLY A 361 15.19 4.61 -17.28
N THR A 362 14.45 5.65 -17.66
CA THR A 362 14.37 6.92 -16.93
C THR A 362 12.92 7.40 -16.85
N LYS A 363 12.45 7.75 -15.64
CA LYS A 363 11.11 8.31 -15.41
C LYS A 363 11.16 9.76 -14.96
N LEU A 364 10.28 10.59 -15.50
CA LEU A 364 10.00 11.93 -15.02
C LEU A 364 8.74 11.90 -14.15
N TRP A 365 8.91 12.13 -12.86
CA TRP A 365 7.83 12.27 -11.90
C TRP A 365 7.50 13.74 -11.71
N THR A 366 6.22 14.07 -11.63
CA THR A 366 5.76 15.40 -11.22
C THR A 366 4.73 15.23 -10.12
N PHE A 367 5.09 15.64 -8.91
CA PHE A 367 4.23 15.66 -7.74
C PHE A 367 3.56 17.02 -7.59
N TYR A 368 2.32 16.97 -7.11
CA TYR A 368 1.50 18.11 -6.75
C TYR A 368 1.23 17.98 -5.25
N PRO A 369 2.05 18.63 -4.41
CA PRO A 369 1.96 18.43 -2.97
C PRO A 369 0.58 18.88 -2.46
N PRO A 370 0.01 18.21 -1.45
CA PRO A 370 -1.29 18.58 -0.90
C PRO A 370 -1.35 20.04 -0.44
N ALA A 371 -2.50 20.68 -0.64
CA ALA A 371 -2.71 22.07 -0.23
C ALA A 371 -2.49 22.22 1.28
N GLN A 372 -1.98 23.38 1.69
CA GLN A 372 -1.90 23.71 3.11
C GLN A 372 -3.32 23.94 3.63
N GLU A 373 -3.70 23.27 4.72
CA GLU A 373 -4.96 23.57 5.43
C GLU A 373 -4.99 25.06 5.79
N PRO A 374 -6.12 25.77 5.52
CA PRO A 374 -6.22 27.19 5.82
C PRO A 374 -6.07 27.40 7.33
N THR A 375 -4.95 28.00 7.74
CA THR A 375 -4.78 28.38 9.14
C THR A 375 -5.78 29.48 9.49
N ASN A 376 -6.58 29.25 10.54
CA ASN A 376 -7.65 30.14 11.05
C ASN A 376 -7.21 31.58 11.42
N ASN A 377 -5.96 31.98 11.18
CA ASN A 377 -5.39 33.28 11.54
C ASN A 377 -4.83 34.10 10.36
N SER A 378 -5.08 33.72 9.09
CA SER A 378 -4.60 34.49 7.94
C SER A 378 -5.62 35.54 7.47
N SER A 379 -5.80 36.60 8.27
CA SER A 379 -6.40 37.87 7.80
C SER A 379 -5.37 38.66 6.98
N CYS A 380 -4.99 38.14 5.81
CA CYS A 380 -4.14 38.83 4.85
C CYS A 380 -4.32 38.16 3.48
N GLY A 381 -5.00 38.85 2.57
CA GLY A 381 -5.26 38.40 1.20
C GLY A 381 -4.01 38.34 0.33
N ASN A 382 -3.11 37.40 0.61
CA ASN A 382 -2.07 37.03 -0.33
C ASN A 382 -2.61 35.99 -1.31
N LYS A 383 -2.57 36.38 -2.58
CA LYS A 383 -3.01 35.64 -3.76
C LYS A 383 -2.54 34.18 -3.71
N ASN A 384 -3.46 33.27 -4.05
CA ASN A 384 -3.24 31.87 -4.38
C ASN A 384 -1.90 31.63 -5.10
N HIS A 385 -0.83 31.39 -4.37
CA HIS A 385 0.32 30.70 -4.92
C HIS A 385 -0.09 29.24 -4.99
N ASN A 386 -0.64 28.81 -6.13
CA ASN A 386 -0.61 27.38 -6.44
C ASN A 386 0.87 27.00 -6.43
N PRO A 387 1.28 26.13 -5.50
CA PRO A 387 2.69 25.82 -5.38
C PRO A 387 3.20 25.16 -6.66
N SER A 388 4.44 25.49 -7.04
CA SER A 388 5.10 24.84 -8.17
C SER A 388 5.15 23.33 -7.95
N PRO A 389 4.89 22.52 -8.99
CA PRO A 389 5.01 21.08 -8.86
C PRO A 389 6.46 20.67 -8.56
N LEU A 390 6.63 19.58 -7.82
CA LEU A 390 7.92 18.96 -7.53
C LEU A 390 8.24 17.95 -8.64
N THR A 391 9.31 18.19 -9.40
CA THR A 391 9.71 17.32 -10.52
C THR A 391 10.96 16.53 -10.18
N ILE A 392 10.94 15.22 -10.38
CA ILE A 392 12.06 14.30 -10.08
C ILE A 392 12.36 13.43 -11.30
N LEU A 393 13.65 13.31 -11.61
CA LEU A 393 14.14 12.31 -12.57
C LEU A 393 14.58 11.07 -11.81
N GLN A 394 13.82 9.99 -11.95
CA GLN A 394 14.18 8.69 -11.41
C GLN A 394 15.04 7.94 -12.42
N GLN A 395 16.29 7.68 -12.05
CA GLN A 395 17.26 6.96 -12.88
C GLN A 395 17.12 5.44 -12.70
N THR A 396 17.83 4.67 -13.52
CA THR A 396 17.97 3.22 -13.33
C THR A 396 18.61 2.93 -11.97
N GLY A 397 18.04 2.00 -11.21
CA GLY A 397 18.49 1.62 -9.85
C GLY A 397 17.93 2.48 -8.72
N ASP A 398 17.29 3.61 -9.02
CA ASP A 398 16.63 4.44 -8.01
C ASP A 398 15.27 3.85 -7.58
N CYS A 399 14.96 3.94 -6.29
CA CYS A 399 13.64 3.66 -5.74
C CYS A 399 12.98 4.95 -5.25
N LEU A 400 11.73 5.19 -5.61
CA LEU A 400 10.99 6.36 -5.17
C LEU A 400 9.87 5.95 -4.21
N PHE A 401 9.82 6.57 -3.03
CA PHE A 401 8.68 6.49 -2.10
C PHE A 401 7.65 7.58 -2.44
N VAL A 402 6.41 7.15 -2.64
CA VAL A 402 5.23 7.95 -2.94
C VAL A 402 4.31 7.93 -1.71
N PRO A 403 4.09 9.07 -1.03
CA PRO A 403 3.27 9.10 0.16
C PRO A 403 1.77 9.11 -0.16
N SER A 404 0.97 8.74 0.83
CA SER A 404 -0.48 8.65 0.75
C SER A 404 -1.11 9.99 0.38
N GLY A 405 -1.98 9.99 -0.63
CA GLY A 405 -2.73 11.16 -1.09
C GLY A 405 -1.90 12.22 -1.85
N TRP A 406 -0.65 11.92 -2.21
CA TRP A 406 0.14 12.82 -3.06
C TRP A 406 -0.23 12.61 -4.53
N ASN A 407 -0.86 13.63 -5.11
CA ASN A 407 -1.15 13.65 -6.54
C ASN A 407 0.13 13.68 -7.35
N HIS A 408 0.26 12.79 -8.33
CA HIS A 408 1.45 12.67 -9.14
C HIS A 408 1.14 12.17 -10.56
N GLN A 409 2.04 12.50 -11.49
CA GLN A 409 2.05 12.00 -12.87
C GLN A 409 3.46 11.51 -13.21
N VAL A 410 3.55 10.54 -14.12
CA VAL A 410 4.82 9.90 -14.48
C VAL A 410 4.93 9.78 -15.99
N VAL A 411 6.07 10.18 -16.56
CA VAL A 411 6.39 10.01 -17.98
C VAL A 411 7.66 9.18 -18.13
N ASN A 412 7.61 8.10 -18.90
CA ASN A 412 8.81 7.32 -19.25
C ASN A 412 9.60 8.08 -20.33
N LEU A 413 10.79 8.57 -20.01
CA LEU A 413 11.66 9.32 -20.93
C LEU A 413 12.51 8.40 -21.82
N GLU A 414 12.65 7.15 -21.43
CA GLU A 414 13.30 6.07 -22.18
C GLU A 414 12.39 4.82 -22.11
N GLU A 415 12.66 3.77 -22.89
CA GLU A 415 12.03 2.47 -22.64
C GLU A 415 12.34 2.03 -21.21
N THR A 416 11.29 1.80 -20.43
CA THR A 416 11.39 1.70 -18.98
C THR A 416 10.68 0.46 -18.48
N ILE A 417 11.32 -0.25 -17.55
CA ILE A 417 10.69 -1.32 -16.76
C ILE A 417 10.93 -1.08 -15.26
N SER A 418 9.86 -1.14 -14.49
CA SER A 418 9.88 -0.88 -13.05
C SER A 418 9.01 -1.85 -12.27
N ILE A 419 9.37 -2.03 -11.00
CA ILE A 419 8.53 -2.68 -9.98
C ILE A 419 7.84 -1.56 -9.22
N ASN A 420 6.53 -1.70 -9.01
CA ASN A 420 5.67 -0.74 -8.38
C ASN A 420 4.80 -1.46 -7.34
N HIS A 421 4.80 -1.02 -6.10
CA HIS A 421 4.13 -1.73 -5.02
C HIS A 421 3.31 -0.74 -4.22
N ASN A 422 1.99 -0.95 -4.15
CA ASN A 422 1.12 -0.20 -3.25
C ASN A 422 0.90 -1.01 -1.97
N TRP A 423 1.06 -0.36 -0.83
CA TRP A 423 0.93 -1.03 0.46
C TRP A 423 0.26 -0.16 1.51
N ILE A 424 -0.34 -0.82 2.49
CA ILE A 424 -0.98 -0.18 3.66
C ILE A 424 -0.17 -0.56 4.90
N THR A 425 0.06 0.41 5.78
CA THR A 425 0.71 0.20 7.06
C THR A 425 -0.13 0.77 8.20
N THR A 426 0.30 0.50 9.43
CA THR A 426 -0.32 1.08 10.62
C THR A 426 -0.15 2.60 10.66
N ALA A 427 0.87 3.11 9.96
CA ALA A 427 1.12 4.53 9.83
C ALA A 427 0.05 5.23 9.00
N ASN A 428 -0.51 4.67 7.91
CA ASN A 428 -1.54 5.34 7.07
C ASN A 428 -2.96 4.75 7.19
N ILE A 429 -3.18 3.78 8.08
CA ILE A 429 -4.47 3.09 8.25
C ILE A 429 -5.69 4.02 8.44
N ASP A 430 -5.49 5.19 9.08
CA ASP A 430 -6.52 6.22 9.25
C ASP A 430 -6.94 6.86 7.93
N ARG A 431 -6.00 7.06 6.99
CA ARG A 431 -6.30 7.64 5.68
C ARG A 431 -7.03 6.66 4.77
N VAL A 432 -6.78 5.36 4.96
CA VAL A 432 -7.54 4.29 4.29
C VAL A 432 -8.98 4.30 4.79
N TRP A 433 -9.18 4.37 6.11
CA TRP A 433 -10.51 4.47 6.69
C TRP A 433 -11.26 5.73 6.23
N ASP A 434 -10.59 6.89 6.21
CA ASP A 434 -11.17 8.13 5.71
C ASP A 434 -11.57 8.02 4.22
N CYS A 435 -10.76 7.31 3.41
CA CYS A 435 -11.07 7.02 2.01
C CYS A 435 -12.34 6.17 1.90
N LEU A 436 -12.44 5.05 2.62
CA LEU A 436 -13.63 4.19 2.62
C LEU A 436 -14.87 4.96 3.08
N CYS A 437 -14.76 5.81 4.09
CA CYS A 437 -15.86 6.66 4.56
C CYS A 437 -16.31 7.68 3.51
N GLN A 438 -15.37 8.30 2.78
CA GLN A 438 -15.68 9.28 1.74
C GLN A 438 -16.35 8.61 0.54
N GLU A 439 -15.83 7.47 0.10
CA GLU A 439 -16.36 6.72 -1.03
C GLU A 439 -17.73 6.10 -0.70
N MET A 440 -17.93 5.60 0.51
CA MET A 440 -19.26 5.16 0.96
C MET A 440 -20.27 6.31 0.93
N LYS A 441 -19.88 7.51 1.38
CA LYS A 441 -20.76 8.69 1.29
C LYS A 441 -21.09 9.05 -0.17
N ALA A 442 -20.11 8.95 -1.08
CA ALA A 442 -20.36 9.18 -2.50
C ALA A 442 -21.34 8.15 -3.07
N ILE A 443 -21.17 6.87 -2.72
CA ILE A 443 -22.09 5.79 -3.07
C ILE A 443 -23.51 6.07 -2.56
N GLU A 444 -23.70 6.47 -1.29
CA GLU A 444 -25.04 6.81 -0.77
C GLU A 444 -25.67 7.98 -1.53
N ILE A 445 -24.89 9.03 -1.84
CA ILE A 445 -25.39 10.19 -2.61
C ILE A 445 -25.85 9.75 -4.00
N GLU A 446 -25.12 8.85 -4.66
CA GLU A 446 -25.51 8.30 -5.95
C GLU A 446 -26.76 7.43 -5.83
N LEU A 447 -26.84 6.53 -4.85
CA LEU A 447 -28.02 5.69 -4.63
C LEU A 447 -29.29 6.53 -4.39
N ASP A 448 -29.18 7.58 -3.55
CA ASP A 448 -30.26 8.51 -3.27
C ASP A 448 -30.70 9.27 -4.53
N ALA A 449 -29.75 9.75 -5.34
CA ALA A 449 -30.04 10.45 -6.59
C ALA A 449 -30.84 9.59 -7.59
N TRP A 450 -30.65 8.27 -7.54
CA TRP A 450 -31.37 7.31 -8.38
C TRP A 450 -32.60 6.69 -7.68
N ASN A 451 -32.91 7.10 -6.45
CA ASN A 451 -33.96 6.54 -5.59
C ASN A 451 -33.84 5.01 -5.42
N LEU A 452 -32.60 4.52 -5.29
CA LEU A 452 -32.31 3.10 -5.06
C LEU A 452 -32.11 2.86 -3.57
N LEU A 453 -32.90 1.93 -3.01
CA LEU A 453 -32.64 1.37 -1.68
C LEU A 453 -31.73 0.17 -1.85
N ALA A 454 -30.41 0.38 -1.77
CA ALA A 454 -29.45 -0.71 -1.75
C ALA A 454 -29.47 -1.43 -0.39
N ALA A 455 -29.17 -2.72 -0.37
CA ALA A 455 -28.82 -3.45 0.84
C ALA A 455 -27.30 -3.35 1.09
N ASP A 456 -26.84 -3.78 2.26
CA ASP A 456 -25.43 -3.62 2.65
C ASP A 456 -24.48 -4.45 1.79
N ASP A 457 -24.91 -5.61 1.29
CA ASP A 457 -24.15 -6.43 0.34
C ASP A 457 -23.84 -5.68 -0.97
N ALA A 458 -24.82 -4.94 -1.49
CA ALA A 458 -24.66 -4.11 -2.67
C ALA A 458 -23.70 -2.93 -2.39
N ARG A 459 -23.78 -2.30 -1.21
CA ARG A 459 -22.87 -1.23 -0.81
C ARG A 459 -21.43 -1.71 -0.67
N GLU A 460 -21.22 -2.86 -0.03
CA GLU A 460 -19.90 -3.48 0.08
C GLU A 460 -19.36 -3.83 -1.31
N SER A 461 -20.19 -4.41 -2.18
CA SER A 461 -19.80 -4.72 -3.57
C SER A 461 -19.44 -3.47 -4.39
N MET A 462 -20.20 -2.38 -4.24
CA MET A 462 -19.90 -1.09 -4.88
C MET A 462 -18.58 -0.51 -4.35
N LEU A 463 -18.39 -0.51 -3.02
CA LEU A 463 -17.16 -0.01 -2.41
C LEU A 463 -15.93 -0.83 -2.84
N LEU A 464 -16.05 -2.16 -2.86
CA LEU A 464 -15.03 -3.06 -3.37
C LEU A 464 -14.71 -2.77 -4.85
N GLY A 465 -15.73 -2.50 -5.67
CA GLY A 465 -15.55 -2.15 -7.08
C GLY A 465 -14.90 -0.78 -7.31
N CYS A 466 -15.24 0.23 -6.50
CA CYS A 466 -14.73 1.60 -6.64
C CYS A 466 -13.33 1.76 -6.06
N VAL A 467 -13.05 1.13 -4.91
CA VAL A 467 -11.86 1.38 -4.09
C VAL A 467 -10.89 0.20 -4.10
N GLY A 468 -11.39 -1.01 -4.35
CA GLY A 468 -10.61 -2.25 -4.23
C GLY A 468 -10.58 -2.84 -2.83
N LEU A 469 -11.33 -2.26 -1.89
CA LEU A 469 -11.49 -2.73 -0.51
C LEU A 469 -12.85 -2.29 0.03
N ASP A 470 -13.54 -3.14 0.79
CA ASP A 470 -14.78 -2.80 1.48
C ASP A 470 -14.60 -2.71 3.00
N VAL A 471 -15.66 -2.38 3.73
CA VAL A 471 -15.59 -2.19 5.20
C VAL A 471 -15.31 -3.52 5.88
N THR A 472 -15.90 -4.60 5.40
CA THR A 472 -15.74 -5.95 5.95
C THR A 472 -14.29 -6.45 5.82
N ALA A 473 -13.69 -6.31 4.64
CA ALA A 473 -12.29 -6.68 4.42
C ALA A 473 -11.34 -5.78 5.20
N PHE A 474 -11.63 -4.48 5.32
CA PHE A 474 -10.84 -3.57 6.15
C PHE A 474 -10.88 -3.95 7.64
N PHE A 475 -12.05 -4.35 8.14
CA PHE A 475 -12.21 -4.87 9.51
C PHE A 475 -11.35 -6.12 9.73
N PHE A 476 -11.43 -7.11 8.84
CA PHE A 476 -10.63 -8.33 8.97
C PHE A 476 -9.13 -8.10 8.76
N LEU A 477 -8.73 -7.18 7.89
CA LEU A 477 -7.33 -6.76 7.71
C LEU A 477 -6.75 -6.26 9.04
N ILE A 478 -7.50 -5.48 9.82
CA ILE A 478 -7.08 -5.00 11.13
C ILE A 478 -7.10 -6.14 12.18
N LEU A 479 -8.22 -6.88 12.27
CA LEU A 479 -8.42 -7.87 13.32
C LEU A 479 -7.43 -9.04 13.21
N THR A 480 -7.23 -9.57 11.99
CA THR A 480 -6.29 -10.65 11.75
C THR A 480 -4.87 -10.24 12.13
N ARG A 481 -4.46 -9.01 11.79
CA ARG A 481 -3.13 -8.50 12.16
C ARG A 481 -2.97 -8.28 13.67
N LEU A 482 -3.99 -7.76 14.36
CA LEU A 482 -3.94 -7.60 15.81
C LEU A 482 -3.74 -8.94 16.52
N LEU A 483 -4.47 -9.97 16.10
CA LEU A 483 -4.32 -11.33 16.66
C LEU A 483 -2.91 -11.89 16.45
N GLU A 484 -2.31 -11.68 15.27
CA GLU A 484 -0.91 -12.06 15.02
C GLU A 484 0.07 -11.29 15.92
N LEU A 485 -0.12 -9.98 16.09
CA LEU A 485 0.74 -9.16 16.94
C LEU A 485 0.66 -9.58 18.41
N HIS A 486 -0.52 -9.96 18.88
CA HIS A 486 -0.74 -10.54 20.22
C HIS A 486 0.02 -11.87 20.38
N ASP A 487 -0.09 -12.77 19.40
CA ASP A 487 0.62 -14.06 19.41
C ASP A 487 2.14 -13.87 19.41
N ASN A 488 2.65 -13.04 18.50
CA ASN A 488 4.08 -12.71 18.44
C ASN A 488 4.61 -12.16 19.77
N HIS A 489 3.82 -11.31 20.45
CA HIS A 489 4.20 -10.76 21.76
C HIS A 489 4.28 -11.83 22.84
N LEU A 490 3.37 -12.81 22.82
CA LEU A 490 3.36 -13.91 23.78
C LEU A 490 4.49 -14.92 23.53
N GLN A 491 4.85 -15.16 22.27
CA GLN A 491 5.95 -16.04 21.88
C GLN A 491 7.31 -15.45 22.29
N LYS A 492 7.56 -14.16 22.00
CA LYS A 492 8.80 -13.46 22.39
C LYS A 492 9.02 -13.36 23.91
N ARG A 493 7.97 -13.49 24.73
CA ARG A 493 8.05 -13.55 26.20
C ARG A 493 8.36 -14.94 26.77
N THR A 494 8.48 -15.97 25.94
CA THR A 494 8.91 -17.30 26.37
C THR A 494 10.44 -17.28 26.46
N PRO A 495 11.06 -17.50 27.64
CA PRO A 495 12.49 -17.31 27.81
C PRO A 495 13.27 -18.32 26.96
N LEU A 496 13.82 -17.86 25.84
CA LEU A 496 15.04 -18.42 25.28
C LEU A 496 16.17 -18.10 26.26
N SER A 497 17.02 -19.10 26.52
CA SER A 497 18.06 -19.13 27.55
C SER A 497 18.70 -17.77 27.88
N GLU A 498 18.82 -17.49 29.18
CA GLU A 498 19.53 -16.34 29.75
C GLU A 498 20.86 -16.07 29.04
N GLY A 499 20.99 -14.87 28.45
CA GLY A 499 22.29 -14.26 28.21
C GLY A 499 22.51 -13.70 26.81
N THR A 500 21.85 -12.59 26.48
CA THR A 500 22.44 -11.55 25.62
C THR A 500 21.91 -10.18 26.04
N CYS A 501 22.83 -9.22 26.19
CA CYS A 501 22.53 -7.79 26.31
C CYS A 501 21.66 -7.39 25.10
N GLY A 502 20.55 -6.69 25.33
CA GLY A 502 19.60 -6.31 24.27
C GLY A 502 20.33 -5.61 23.13
N ASP A 503 20.21 -6.16 21.92
CA ASP A 503 20.72 -5.52 20.72
C ASP A 503 19.76 -4.39 20.35
N SER A 504 20.28 -3.27 19.84
CA SER A 504 19.50 -2.11 19.37
C SER A 504 18.35 -2.50 18.42
N LYS A 505 18.53 -3.59 17.66
CA LYS A 505 17.51 -4.14 16.76
C LYS A 505 16.30 -4.72 17.50
N ASP A 506 16.50 -5.35 18.66
CA ASP A 506 15.40 -5.93 19.44
C ASP A 506 14.51 -4.83 20.04
N GLU A 507 15.11 -3.70 20.41
CA GLU A 507 14.39 -2.52 20.91
C GLU A 507 13.57 -1.87 19.80
N ASP A 508 14.13 -1.66 18.60
CA ASP A 508 13.42 -1.12 17.44
C ASP A 508 12.25 -2.01 16.99
N GLU A 509 12.43 -3.33 17.00
CA GLU A 509 11.37 -4.29 16.70
C GLU A 509 10.23 -4.24 17.72
N LEU A 510 10.56 -4.19 19.02
CA LEU A 510 9.56 -4.10 20.07
C LEU A 510 8.82 -2.76 20.03
N TRP A 511 9.54 -1.66 19.74
CA TRP A 511 8.95 -0.35 19.52
C TRP A 511 7.93 -0.40 18.39
N GLN A 512 8.31 -0.97 17.24
CA GLN A 512 7.39 -1.08 16.11
C GLN A 512 6.18 -1.96 16.45
N GLN A 513 6.38 -3.09 17.12
CA GLN A 513 5.28 -3.98 17.50
C GLN A 513 4.26 -3.27 18.40
N HIS A 514 4.72 -2.52 19.40
CA HIS A 514 3.84 -1.74 20.26
C HIS A 514 3.17 -0.57 19.50
N PHE A 515 3.89 0.10 18.60
CA PHE A 515 3.32 1.14 17.74
C PHE A 515 2.18 0.58 16.89
N ASP A 516 2.40 -0.57 16.25
CA ASP A 516 1.40 -1.26 15.43
C ASP A 516 0.17 -1.66 16.24
N LEU A 517 0.38 -2.27 17.43
CA LEU A 517 -0.72 -2.63 18.35
C LEU A 517 -1.58 -1.42 18.72
N ILE A 518 -0.95 -0.28 19.03
CA ILE A 518 -1.67 0.94 19.40
C ILE A 518 -2.47 1.49 18.22
N ARG A 519 -1.84 1.63 17.05
CA ARG A 519 -2.45 2.19 15.83
C ARG A 519 -3.62 1.34 15.34
N LEU A 520 -3.43 0.03 15.27
CA LEU A 520 -4.48 -0.89 14.81
C LEU A 520 -5.60 -1.02 15.83
N ASN A 521 -5.30 -1.05 17.14
CA ASN A 521 -6.35 -1.06 18.16
C ASN A 521 -7.19 0.22 18.13
N PHE A 522 -6.55 1.38 17.92
CA PHE A 522 -7.26 2.64 17.75
C PHE A 522 -8.17 2.64 16.51
N ALA A 523 -7.69 2.08 15.39
CA ALA A 523 -8.51 1.92 14.18
C ALA A 523 -9.69 0.97 14.41
N LEU A 524 -9.47 -0.18 15.07
CA LEU A 524 -10.52 -1.14 15.40
C LEU A 524 -11.61 -0.53 16.29
N LEU A 525 -11.22 0.22 17.33
CA LEU A 525 -12.17 0.90 18.22
C LEU A 525 -13.00 1.98 17.51
N LYS A 526 -12.48 2.59 16.44
CA LYS A 526 -13.25 3.52 15.59
C LYS A 526 -14.27 2.83 14.69
N LEU A 527 -14.03 1.56 14.33
CA LEU A 527 -14.96 0.76 13.54
C LEU A 527 -16.13 0.25 14.40
N MET A 528 -15.85 -0.10 15.64
CA MET A 528 -16.84 -0.74 16.52
C MET A 528 -17.86 0.26 17.10
N PRO A 529 -19.13 -0.14 17.26
CA PRO A 529 -20.15 0.68 17.91
C PRO A 529 -19.76 1.01 19.36
N SER A 530 -19.96 2.26 19.78
CA SER A 530 -19.72 2.65 21.17
C SER A 530 -20.84 2.15 22.08
N SER A 531 -20.48 1.43 23.14
CA SER A 531 -21.42 0.88 24.14
C SER A 531 -22.13 1.93 25.02
N SER A 532 -21.89 3.23 24.81
CA SER A 532 -22.35 4.33 25.68
C SER A 532 -23.35 5.33 25.06
N SER A 533 -23.73 5.20 23.79
CA SER A 533 -24.67 6.16 23.15
C SER A 533 -26.12 5.62 23.16
N SER A 534 -26.86 5.96 24.21
CA SER A 534 -28.34 5.78 24.27
C SER A 534 -29.11 6.80 23.41
N THR A 535 -28.40 7.70 22.75
CA THR A 535 -28.86 8.55 21.64
C THR A 535 -28.19 8.02 20.39
N GLY A 536 -28.94 7.63 19.35
CA GLY A 536 -28.46 6.92 18.15
C GLY A 536 -27.43 7.62 17.24
N GLU A 537 -26.52 8.40 17.81
CA GLU A 537 -25.30 8.95 17.20
C GLU A 537 -24.08 8.21 17.77
N GLY A 538 -24.12 6.88 17.75
CA GLY A 538 -22.98 6.04 18.11
C GLY A 538 -21.93 6.03 16.99
N ASN A 539 -20.67 5.80 17.35
CA ASN A 539 -19.49 5.71 16.46
C ASN A 539 -19.57 4.63 15.35
N ASP A 540 -20.72 3.99 15.14
CA ASP A 540 -20.97 3.07 14.05
C ASP A 540 -21.20 3.86 12.74
N ALA A 541 -20.15 4.55 12.29
CA ALA A 541 -20.24 5.53 11.22
C ALA A 541 -20.79 4.95 9.91
N LEU A 542 -20.63 3.64 9.69
CA LEU A 542 -21.05 2.95 8.46
C LEU A 542 -22.04 1.79 8.69
N GLY A 543 -22.39 1.39 9.91
CA GLY A 543 -23.27 0.22 10.12
C GLY A 543 -22.53 -1.12 10.07
N LEU A 544 -21.42 -1.26 10.79
CA LEU A 544 -20.47 -2.38 10.70
C LEU A 544 -21.15 -3.74 10.89
N GLN A 545 -22.03 -3.90 11.89
CA GLN A 545 -22.68 -5.19 12.14
C GLN A 545 -23.55 -5.63 10.95
N GLY A 546 -24.29 -4.71 10.34
CA GLY A 546 -25.13 -4.98 9.17
C GLY A 546 -24.30 -5.44 7.97
N ARG A 547 -23.17 -4.75 7.72
CA ARG A 547 -22.23 -5.09 6.65
C ARG A 547 -21.55 -6.43 6.85
N LEU A 548 -21.06 -6.70 8.07
CA LEU A 548 -20.50 -8.01 8.43
C LEU A 548 -21.55 -9.11 8.19
N ALA A 549 -22.79 -8.90 8.62
CA ALA A 549 -23.85 -9.90 8.45
C ALA A 549 -24.18 -10.13 6.96
N ALA A 550 -24.20 -9.06 6.16
CA ALA A 550 -24.46 -9.13 4.74
C ALA A 550 -23.36 -9.89 3.98
N VAL A 551 -22.08 -9.64 4.30
CA VAL A 551 -20.95 -10.28 3.60
C VAL A 551 -20.69 -11.70 4.11
N LEU A 552 -20.79 -11.95 5.41
CA LEU A 552 -20.59 -13.28 6.02
C LEU A 552 -21.80 -14.21 5.81
N GLY A 553 -22.96 -13.65 5.52
CA GLY A 553 -24.20 -14.38 5.25
C GLY A 553 -25.05 -14.71 6.49
N SER A 554 -24.63 -14.28 7.70
CA SER A 554 -25.43 -14.45 8.92
C SER A 554 -25.13 -13.39 9.99
N VAL A 555 -26.14 -13.08 10.81
CA VAL A 555 -26.00 -12.13 11.92
C VAL A 555 -25.15 -12.74 13.04
N GLU A 556 -25.22 -14.07 13.20
CA GLU A 556 -24.46 -14.85 14.17
C GLU A 556 -22.95 -14.71 13.92
N SER A 557 -22.51 -14.90 12.67
CA SER A 557 -21.10 -14.73 12.28
C SER A 557 -20.61 -13.29 12.48
N ALA A 558 -21.49 -12.30 12.24
CA ALA A 558 -21.16 -10.90 12.51
C ALA A 558 -20.98 -10.61 14.00
N ILE A 559 -21.87 -11.14 14.86
CA ILE A 559 -21.77 -11.00 16.32
C ILE A 559 -20.47 -11.65 16.81
N GLU A 560 -20.17 -12.87 16.37
CA GLU A 560 -18.95 -13.58 16.77
C GLU A 560 -17.67 -12.83 16.37
N ALA A 561 -17.63 -12.26 15.15
CA ALA A 561 -16.53 -11.43 14.70
C ALA A 561 -16.33 -10.20 15.60
N LEU A 562 -17.42 -9.54 15.99
CA LEU A 562 -17.41 -8.38 16.88
C LEU A 562 -16.98 -8.75 18.31
N GLU A 563 -17.44 -9.88 18.85
CA GLU A 563 -17.04 -10.37 20.18
C GLU A 563 -15.54 -10.64 20.26
N ILE A 564 -14.96 -11.27 19.22
CA ILE A 564 -13.51 -11.46 19.10
C ILE A 564 -12.80 -10.10 19.08
N ALA A 565 -13.28 -9.17 18.25
CA ALA A 565 -12.71 -7.83 18.13
C ALA A 565 -12.73 -7.05 19.46
N GLU A 566 -13.82 -7.08 20.20
CA GLU A 566 -13.94 -6.44 21.51
C GLU A 566 -12.96 -7.05 22.53
N CYS A 567 -12.79 -8.37 22.51
CA CYS A 567 -11.86 -9.05 23.39
C CYS A 567 -10.40 -8.71 23.07
N VAL A 568 -10.04 -8.69 21.79
CA VAL A 568 -8.72 -8.26 21.30
C VAL A 568 -8.46 -6.79 21.67
N ALA A 569 -9.45 -5.92 21.49
CA ALA A 569 -9.31 -4.50 21.79
C ALA A 569 -9.08 -4.24 23.28
N ARG A 570 -9.81 -4.94 24.16
CA ARG A 570 -9.62 -4.88 25.63
C ARG A 570 -8.28 -5.47 26.09
N ALA A 571 -7.69 -6.37 25.30
CA ALA A 571 -6.40 -6.98 25.60
C ALA A 571 -5.21 -6.06 25.30
N THR A 572 -5.39 -4.99 24.52
CA THR A 572 -4.34 -3.98 24.26
C THR A 572 -4.59 -2.72 25.08
N ARG A 573 -3.88 -2.56 26.21
CA ARG A 573 -4.05 -1.42 27.12
C ARG A 573 -2.92 -0.40 26.94
N TYR A 574 -3.31 0.86 26.80
CA TYR A 574 -2.42 2.02 26.83
C TYR A 574 -3.18 3.22 27.41
N ASN A 575 -2.62 3.88 28.42
CA ASN A 575 -3.25 5.02 29.07
C ASN A 575 -2.72 6.35 28.50
N MET A 576 -3.61 7.20 28.00
CA MET A 576 -3.31 8.61 27.74
C MET A 576 -3.48 9.46 29.01
N GLU A 577 -2.75 9.16 30.08
CA GLU A 577 -2.65 10.11 31.20
C GLU A 577 -1.70 11.25 30.81
N GLY A 578 -2.24 12.29 30.15
CA GLY A 578 -1.51 13.52 29.83
C GLY A 578 -1.96 14.30 28.58
N ALA A 579 -2.72 13.70 27.68
CA ALA A 579 -3.27 14.40 26.51
C ALA A 579 -4.63 15.01 26.86
N THR A 580 -4.62 16.08 27.66
CA THR A 580 -5.81 16.89 27.87
C THR A 580 -6.33 17.40 26.52
N THR A 581 -7.58 17.07 26.26
CA THR A 581 -8.53 17.79 25.43
C THR A 581 -8.28 19.30 25.43
N LYS A 582 -7.61 19.77 24.37
CA LYS A 582 -7.82 21.10 23.81
C LYS A 582 -8.16 20.89 22.36
N ASP A 583 -9.41 20.50 22.12
CA ASP A 583 -10.20 20.93 20.96
C ASP A 583 -11.60 20.37 21.16
N SER A 584 -12.35 21.10 21.99
CA SER A 584 -13.82 21.07 22.00
C SER A 584 -14.31 22.47 22.38
N THR A 585 -14.18 23.39 21.43
CA THR A 585 -15.05 24.57 21.25
C THR A 585 -15.07 24.94 19.80
#